data_AF-A0A383AIX6-F1
#
_entry.id   AF-A0A383AIX6-F1
#
_cell.length_a   1.000
_cell.length_b   1.000
_cell.length_c   1.000
_cell.angle_alpha   90.00
_cell.angle_beta   90.00
_cell.angle_gamma   90.00
#
_symmetry.space_group_name_H-M   'P 1'
#
loop_
_entity.id
_entity.type
_entity.pdbx_description
1 polymer ?
#
loop_
_entity_poly.entity_id
_entity_poly.type
_entity_poly.pdbx_seq_one_letter_code
_entity_poly.pdbx_strand_id
1 'polypeptide(L)'
;FKTCLPGMDTQIEKQYNTPEGHFQDTILYGDYMSEQPLVEAMSSEAPGRVLQLEDVGVENFMSLCTQGTSENGGHDVTQAFTANLKTIGVKIMVNTILLEILVEDGVVAGALFFNFFRERFIEVRSNSVILTTGGAGASFARNNVSSAIIGDGYAIAHRAGADLIGMEFVMFDPYILDEPGLPLWYVLPCFARLYGKLVNAKGEAFLPNYLEMVGTMEDPFPVRYGALTPDVRETISRAMATEIYEGRDKD
;
A
#
# COMPACT_ATOMS: atom_id res chain seq x y z
N PHE A 1 3.27 8.21 14.54
CA PHE A 1 3.07 6.96 15.27
C PHE A 1 4.26 6.54 16.09
N LYS A 2 5.47 6.51 15.50
CA LYS A 2 6.68 5.98 16.15
C LYS A 2 7.01 6.61 17.52
N THR A 3 6.65 7.86 17.73
CA THR A 3 6.91 8.65 18.96
C THR A 3 5.67 8.84 19.85
N CYS A 4 4.48 8.42 19.40
CA CYS A 4 3.24 8.48 20.18
C CYS A 4 3.11 7.29 21.15
N LEU A 5 3.92 6.25 20.96
CA LEU A 5 3.96 5.08 21.82
C LEU A 5 4.86 5.38 23.03
N PRO A 6 4.41 5.09 24.27
CA PRO A 6 5.21 5.37 25.47
C PRO A 6 6.61 4.75 25.38
N GLY A 7 7.66 5.59 25.45
CA GLY A 7 9.05 5.14 25.57
C GLY A 7 9.82 4.91 24.25
N MET A 8 9.28 5.32 23.09
CA MET A 8 9.92 5.08 21.79
C MET A 8 10.54 6.35 21.18
N ASP A 9 11.86 6.32 20.93
CA ASP A 9 12.62 7.36 20.20
C ASP A 9 13.27 6.72 18.96
N THR A 10 12.87 7.15 17.76
CA THR A 10 13.43 6.67 16.50
C THR A 10 14.21 7.79 15.84
N GLN A 11 15.55 7.67 15.79
CA GLN A 11 16.47 8.73 15.35
C GLN A 11 16.26 9.26 13.92
N ILE A 12 15.46 8.60 13.09
CA ILE A 12 15.41 8.86 11.64
C ILE A 12 14.13 9.58 11.18
N GLU A 13 13.01 9.56 11.92
CA GLU A 13 11.79 10.28 11.51
C GLU A 13 10.98 10.76 12.74
N LYS A 14 11.12 12.05 13.09
CA LYS A 14 10.35 12.72 14.15
C LYS A 14 8.96 13.20 13.70
N GLN A 15 8.49 12.76 12.53
CA GLN A 15 7.45 13.48 11.80
C GLN A 15 6.04 13.26 12.33
N TYR A 16 5.73 12.06 12.84
CA TYR A 16 4.37 11.73 13.28
C TYR A 16 4.29 11.62 14.80
N ASN A 17 4.12 12.74 15.49
CA ASN A 17 4.12 12.81 16.96
C ASN A 17 2.74 12.70 17.62
N THR A 18 1.65 12.81 16.85
CA THR A 18 0.27 12.72 17.36
C THR A 18 -0.69 12.13 16.33
N PRO A 19 -1.83 11.54 16.75
CA PRO A 19 -2.93 11.19 15.83
C PRO A 19 -3.42 12.38 15.00
N GLU A 20 -3.51 13.55 15.61
CA GLU A 20 -3.88 14.82 14.94
C GLU A 20 -2.92 15.15 13.80
N GLY A 21 -1.61 15.04 14.02
CA GLY A 21 -0.62 15.28 12.96
C GLY A 21 -0.77 14.27 11.81
N HIS A 22 -1.04 12.99 12.10
CA HIS A 22 -1.31 12.01 11.05
C HIS A 22 -2.58 12.30 10.27
N PHE A 23 -3.64 12.72 10.96
CA PHE A 23 -4.88 13.15 10.30
C PHE A 23 -4.59 14.30 9.32
N GLN A 24 -3.94 15.36 9.80
CA GLN A 24 -3.60 16.54 9.00
C GLN A 24 -2.76 16.18 7.77
N ASP A 25 -1.71 15.38 7.95
CA ASP A 25 -0.86 14.91 6.85
C ASP A 25 -1.65 14.05 5.86
N THR A 26 -2.47 13.12 6.33
CA THR A 26 -3.26 12.25 5.44
C THR A 26 -4.24 13.05 4.59
N ILE A 27 -4.90 14.05 5.19
CA ILE A 27 -5.81 14.94 4.48
C ILE A 27 -5.07 15.81 3.46
N LEU A 28 -3.94 16.40 3.86
CA LEU A 28 -3.13 17.25 2.99
C LEU A 28 -2.59 16.47 1.78
N TYR A 29 -1.96 15.32 2.01
CA TYR A 29 -1.36 14.51 0.95
C TYR A 29 -2.38 13.69 0.15
N GLY A 30 -3.59 13.53 0.67
CA GLY A 30 -4.74 13.03 -0.08
C GLY A 30 -5.46 14.11 -0.90
N ASP A 31 -4.85 15.29 -1.06
CA ASP A 31 -5.39 16.46 -1.76
C ASP A 31 -6.82 16.83 -1.31
N TYR A 32 -7.09 16.67 -0.01
CA TYR A 32 -8.40 16.87 0.61
C TYR A 32 -9.55 16.06 0.01
N MET A 33 -9.25 15.04 -0.80
CA MET A 33 -10.24 14.16 -1.43
C MET A 33 -10.70 13.01 -0.53
N SER A 34 -9.97 12.76 0.55
CA SER A 34 -10.27 11.67 1.49
C SER A 34 -11.47 12.00 2.37
N GLU A 35 -12.31 11.00 2.64
CA GLU A 35 -13.42 11.10 3.58
C GLU A 35 -12.92 11.30 5.02
N GLN A 36 -12.98 12.53 5.51
CA GLN A 36 -12.36 12.94 6.76
C GLN A 36 -12.77 12.09 7.98
N PRO A 37 -14.05 11.71 8.18
CA PRO A 37 -14.43 10.86 9.31
C PRO A 37 -13.72 9.49 9.30
N LEU A 38 -13.46 8.93 8.11
CA LEU A 38 -12.74 7.66 7.98
C LEU A 38 -11.24 7.85 8.26
N VAL A 39 -10.67 8.97 7.81
CA VAL A 39 -9.27 9.32 8.09
C VAL A 39 -9.06 9.59 9.58
N GLU A 40 -10.01 10.23 10.26
CA GLU A 40 -9.99 10.46 11.71
C GLU A 40 -10.05 9.13 12.48
N ALA A 41 -10.96 8.24 12.10
CA ALA A 41 -11.02 6.89 12.70
C ALA A 41 -9.69 6.13 12.49
N MET A 42 -9.16 6.14 11.27
CA MET A 42 -7.88 5.51 10.96
C MET A 42 -6.73 6.10 11.79
N SER A 43 -6.60 7.42 11.84
CA SER A 43 -5.48 8.10 12.48
C SER A 43 -5.52 8.00 14.01
N SER A 44 -6.71 8.08 14.59
CA SER A 44 -6.94 7.97 16.04
C SER A 44 -6.78 6.54 16.56
N GLU A 45 -7.25 5.53 15.81
CA GLU A 45 -7.16 4.13 16.22
C GLU A 45 -5.79 3.51 15.94
N ALA A 46 -5.05 3.99 14.94
CA ALA A 46 -3.78 3.42 14.49
C ALA A 46 -2.77 3.08 15.62
N PRO A 47 -2.51 3.93 16.64
CA PRO A 47 -1.59 3.59 17.72
C PRO A 47 -2.03 2.34 18.49
N GLY A 48 -3.33 2.25 18.82
CA GLY A 48 -3.90 1.10 19.51
C GLY A 48 -3.84 -0.16 18.65
N ARG A 49 -4.10 -0.03 17.34
CA ARG A 49 -4.02 -1.16 16.40
C ARG A 49 -2.60 -1.70 16.23
N VAL A 50 -1.60 -0.83 16.22
CA VAL A 50 -0.19 -1.26 16.18
C VAL A 50 0.19 -2.03 17.44
N LEU A 51 -0.23 -1.59 18.63
CA LEU A 51 0.02 -2.32 19.88
C LEU A 51 -0.69 -3.68 19.91
N GLN A 52 -1.90 -3.77 19.36
CA GLN A 52 -2.63 -5.04 19.23
C GLN A 52 -1.94 -6.08 18.33
N LEU A 53 -0.98 -5.68 17.50
CA LEU A 53 -0.23 -6.63 16.67
C LEU A 53 0.62 -7.57 17.54
N GLU A 54 1.11 -7.11 18.69
CA GLU A 54 1.84 -7.96 19.64
C GLU A 54 0.94 -9.04 20.23
N ASP A 55 -0.31 -8.69 20.56
CA ASP A 55 -1.29 -9.63 21.13
C ASP A 55 -1.63 -10.79 20.17
N VAL A 56 -1.55 -10.54 18.85
CA VAL A 56 -1.77 -11.57 17.83
C VAL A 56 -0.48 -12.27 17.40
N GLY A 57 0.65 -11.96 18.02
CA GLY A 57 1.93 -12.65 17.81
C GLY A 57 2.79 -12.08 16.68
N VAL A 58 2.59 -10.82 16.28
CA VAL A 58 3.52 -10.11 15.38
C VAL A 58 4.65 -9.53 16.22
N GLU A 59 5.80 -10.19 16.19
CA GLU A 59 6.99 -9.70 16.88
C GLU A 59 7.67 -8.58 16.07
N ASN A 60 8.23 -7.58 16.78
CA ASN A 60 9.08 -6.55 16.20
C ASN A 60 8.46 -5.76 15.03
N PHE A 61 7.13 -5.52 15.02
CA PHE A 61 6.46 -4.72 13.98
C PHE A 61 7.15 -3.36 13.73
N MET A 62 7.70 -2.78 14.79
CA MET A 62 8.41 -1.50 14.75
C MET A 62 9.75 -1.56 14.00
N SER A 63 10.43 -2.71 14.00
CA SER A 63 11.61 -2.95 13.16
C SER A 63 11.26 -2.98 11.67
N LEU A 64 10.04 -3.43 11.33
CA LEU A 64 9.56 -3.48 9.93
C LEU A 64 9.53 -2.09 9.27
N CYS A 65 9.41 -1.02 10.06
CA CYS A 65 9.19 0.35 9.58
C CYS A 65 10.37 1.33 9.80
N THR A 66 11.44 0.94 10.50
CA THR A 66 12.48 1.90 10.95
C THR A 66 13.91 1.50 10.68
N GLN A 67 14.21 0.21 10.50
CA GLN A 67 15.53 -0.27 10.13
C GLN A 67 15.31 -1.46 9.21
N GLY A 68 15.87 -1.43 8.00
CA GLY A 68 15.69 -2.47 6.99
C GLY A 68 16.21 -3.85 7.42
N THR A 69 15.50 -4.53 8.32
CA THR A 69 15.82 -5.87 8.83
C THR A 69 14.65 -6.84 8.73
N SER A 70 13.45 -6.39 8.36
CA SER A 70 12.40 -7.34 8.02
C SER A 70 12.37 -7.55 6.51
N GLU A 71 12.98 -8.63 6.08
CA GLU A 71 12.81 -9.14 4.72
C GLU A 71 11.34 -9.58 4.47
N ASN A 72 10.53 -9.70 5.54
CA ASN A 72 9.20 -10.30 5.52
C ASN A 72 8.02 -9.37 5.78
N GLY A 73 8.15 -8.21 6.46
CA GLY A 73 7.12 -7.15 6.54
C GLY A 73 5.67 -7.65 6.70
N GLY A 74 4.87 -7.52 5.62
CA GLY A 74 3.48 -7.95 5.58
C GLY A 74 3.25 -9.46 5.68
N HIS A 75 4.26 -10.29 5.41
CA HIS A 75 4.21 -11.74 5.58
C HIS A 75 4.03 -12.12 7.05
N ASP A 76 4.81 -11.53 7.96
CA ASP A 76 4.77 -11.85 9.39
C ASP A 76 3.40 -11.50 9.98
N VAL A 77 2.87 -10.34 9.58
CA VAL A 77 1.50 -9.92 9.92
C VAL A 77 0.46 -10.92 9.41
N THR A 78 0.55 -11.29 8.13
CA THR A 78 -0.40 -12.23 7.51
C THR A 78 -0.35 -13.62 8.16
N GLN A 79 0.84 -14.10 8.50
CA GLN A 79 1.05 -15.39 9.13
C GLN A 79 0.45 -15.41 10.54
N ALA A 80 0.71 -14.36 11.34
CA ALA A 80 0.16 -14.20 12.67
C ALA A 80 -1.38 -14.20 12.65
N PHE A 81 -2.01 -13.38 11.80
CA PHE A 81 -3.47 -13.37 11.67
C PHE A 81 -4.02 -14.72 11.21
N THR A 82 -3.39 -15.37 10.22
CA THR A 82 -3.84 -16.68 9.73
C THR A 82 -3.78 -17.75 10.81
N ALA A 83 -2.77 -17.72 11.68
CA ALA A 83 -2.69 -18.62 12.82
C ALA A 83 -3.83 -18.39 13.82
N ASN A 84 -4.13 -17.13 14.15
CA ASN A 84 -5.20 -16.75 15.07
C ASN A 84 -6.60 -17.07 14.52
N LEU A 85 -6.86 -16.91 13.23
CA LEU A 85 -8.17 -17.27 12.64
C LEU A 85 -8.54 -18.74 12.92
N LYS A 86 -7.55 -19.64 12.93
CA LYS A 86 -7.76 -21.06 13.23
C LYS A 86 -8.13 -21.30 14.69
N THR A 87 -7.58 -20.51 15.63
CA THR A 87 -7.82 -20.70 17.07
C THR A 87 -9.22 -20.25 17.47
N ILE A 88 -9.75 -19.20 16.83
CA ILE A 88 -11.11 -18.69 17.08
C ILE A 88 -12.19 -19.41 16.27
N GLY A 89 -11.84 -20.45 15.52
CA GLY A 89 -12.80 -21.29 14.81
C GLY A 89 -13.34 -20.72 13.49
N VAL A 90 -12.64 -19.76 12.88
CA VAL A 90 -13.01 -19.26 11.54
C VAL A 90 -12.80 -20.37 10.51
N LYS A 91 -13.83 -20.63 9.71
CA LYS A 91 -13.77 -21.60 8.62
C LYS A 91 -13.03 -21.01 7.43
N ILE A 92 -11.80 -21.44 7.21
CA ILE A 92 -10.97 -21.02 6.08
C ILE A 92 -11.19 -21.97 4.89
N MET A 93 -11.55 -21.40 3.74
CA MET A 93 -11.73 -22.12 2.48
C MET A 93 -10.65 -21.73 1.49
N VAL A 94 -9.53 -22.46 1.51
CA VAL A 94 -8.41 -22.24 0.57
C VAL A 94 -8.79 -22.69 -0.85
N ASN A 95 -8.09 -22.15 -1.86
CA ASN A 95 -8.27 -22.47 -3.29
C ASN A 95 -9.74 -22.33 -3.74
N THR A 96 -10.41 -21.31 -3.23
CA THR A 96 -11.82 -21.04 -3.44
C THR A 96 -11.95 -19.61 -3.98
N ILE A 97 -12.41 -19.46 -5.21
CA ILE A 97 -12.56 -18.16 -5.86
C ILE A 97 -14.01 -17.71 -5.75
N LEU A 98 -14.21 -16.45 -5.39
CA LEU A 98 -15.51 -15.79 -5.42
C LEU A 98 -15.93 -15.54 -6.87
N LEU A 99 -17.14 -15.96 -7.24
CA LEU A 99 -17.68 -15.73 -8.58
C LEU A 99 -18.72 -14.62 -8.59
N GLU A 100 -19.58 -14.60 -7.56
CA GLU A 100 -20.75 -13.73 -7.50
C GLU A 100 -21.19 -13.49 -6.05
N ILE A 101 -21.66 -12.27 -5.77
CA ILE A 101 -22.40 -11.95 -4.55
C ILE A 101 -23.88 -12.17 -4.86
N LEU A 102 -24.54 -12.97 -4.05
CA LEU A 102 -25.97 -13.24 -4.19
C LEU A 102 -26.75 -12.07 -3.61
N VAL A 103 -27.69 -11.52 -4.38
CA VAL A 103 -28.54 -10.40 -3.98
C VAL A 103 -29.99 -10.79 -4.18
N GLU A 104 -30.81 -10.62 -3.14
CA GLU A 104 -32.25 -10.87 -3.15
C GLU A 104 -32.96 -9.60 -2.66
N ASP A 105 -33.92 -9.11 -3.44
CA ASP A 105 -34.68 -7.88 -3.12
C ASP A 105 -33.79 -6.67 -2.79
N GLY A 106 -32.63 -6.57 -3.46
CA GLY A 106 -31.64 -5.49 -3.26
C GLY A 106 -30.77 -5.64 -2.01
N VAL A 107 -30.85 -6.79 -1.31
CA VAL A 107 -30.07 -7.07 -0.10
C VAL A 107 -29.12 -8.25 -0.35
N VAL A 108 -27.91 -8.17 0.22
CA VAL A 108 -26.94 -9.28 0.19
C VAL A 108 -27.54 -10.52 0.87
N ALA A 109 -27.52 -11.63 0.14
CA ALA A 109 -28.08 -12.92 0.56
C ALA A 109 -27.00 -14.01 0.69
N GLY A 110 -25.76 -13.73 0.25
CA GLY A 110 -24.65 -14.65 0.32
C GLY A 110 -23.64 -14.47 -0.81
N ALA A 111 -22.92 -15.53 -1.12
CA ALA A 111 -21.96 -15.56 -2.21
C ALA A 111 -21.82 -16.96 -2.83
N LEU A 112 -21.55 -16.98 -4.13
CA LEU A 112 -21.23 -18.18 -4.90
C LEU A 112 -19.72 -18.24 -5.13
N PHE A 113 -19.15 -19.41 -4.84
CA PHE A 113 -17.74 -19.69 -5.01
C PHE A 113 -17.51 -20.92 -5.87
N PHE A 114 -16.30 -21.02 -6.43
CA PHE A 114 -15.79 -22.24 -7.04
C PHE A 114 -14.52 -22.70 -6.32
N ASN A 115 -14.51 -23.95 -5.85
CA ASN A 115 -13.32 -24.56 -5.27
C ASN A 115 -12.58 -25.37 -6.33
N PHE A 116 -11.35 -24.96 -6.63
CA PHE A 116 -10.57 -25.57 -7.71
C PHE A 116 -10.20 -27.02 -7.42
N PHE A 117 -9.79 -27.33 -6.18
CA PHE A 117 -9.31 -28.68 -5.86
C PHE A 117 -10.43 -29.69 -5.69
N ARG A 118 -11.63 -29.24 -5.32
CA ARG A 118 -12.82 -30.08 -5.19
C ARG A 118 -13.70 -30.05 -6.43
N GLU A 119 -13.32 -29.26 -7.44
CA GLU A 119 -14.02 -29.08 -8.72
C GLU A 119 -15.54 -28.88 -8.56
N ARG A 120 -15.93 -28.03 -7.61
CA ARG A 120 -17.35 -27.82 -7.31
C ARG A 120 -17.68 -26.39 -6.94
N PHE A 121 -18.91 -26.01 -7.25
CA PHE A 121 -19.54 -24.81 -6.74
C PHE A 121 -19.86 -24.94 -5.25
N ILE A 122 -19.72 -23.84 -4.52
CA ILE A 122 -20.06 -23.73 -3.12
C ILE A 122 -20.86 -22.45 -2.93
N GLU A 123 -22.11 -22.62 -2.54
CA GLU A 123 -22.97 -21.52 -2.12
C GLU A 123 -22.82 -21.31 -0.61
N VAL A 124 -22.67 -20.06 -0.19
CA VAL A 124 -22.69 -19.67 1.22
C VAL A 124 -23.74 -18.59 1.39
N ARG A 125 -24.81 -18.91 2.13
CA ARG A 125 -25.83 -17.94 2.53
C ARG A 125 -25.34 -17.16 3.74
N SER A 126 -25.46 -15.84 3.67
CA SER A 126 -25.08 -14.94 4.76
C SER A 126 -25.83 -13.61 4.67
N ASN A 127 -26.00 -12.95 5.81
CA ASN A 127 -26.63 -11.62 5.86
C ASN A 127 -25.67 -10.50 5.43
N SER A 128 -24.38 -10.82 5.26
CA SER A 128 -23.34 -9.85 4.93
C SER A 128 -22.19 -10.56 4.22
N VAL A 129 -21.54 -9.83 3.32
CA VAL A 129 -20.30 -10.23 2.62
C VAL A 129 -19.33 -9.06 2.72
N ILE A 130 -18.11 -9.33 3.16
CA ILE A 130 -17.03 -8.34 3.25
C ILE A 130 -15.99 -8.73 2.20
N LEU A 131 -15.68 -7.81 1.29
CA LEU A 131 -14.65 -7.99 0.28
C LEU A 131 -13.33 -7.40 0.76
N THR A 132 -12.29 -8.24 0.81
CA THR A 132 -10.90 -7.85 1.11
C THR A 132 -9.97 -8.42 0.03
N THR A 133 -10.35 -8.26 -1.24
CA THR A 133 -9.76 -8.92 -2.42
C THR A 133 -8.53 -8.20 -3.00
N GLY A 134 -8.05 -7.12 -2.35
CA GLY A 134 -6.96 -6.31 -2.87
C GLY A 134 -7.39 -5.36 -4.00
N GLY A 135 -6.42 -4.90 -4.79
CA GLY A 135 -6.62 -3.93 -5.88
C GLY A 135 -6.69 -4.53 -7.29
N ALA A 136 -6.41 -3.69 -8.29
CA ALA A 136 -6.42 -4.04 -9.72
C ALA A 136 -5.10 -3.76 -10.45
N GLY A 137 -3.97 -3.72 -9.72
CA GLY A 137 -2.67 -3.33 -10.28
C GLY A 137 -2.16 -4.22 -11.42
N ALA A 138 -2.55 -5.50 -11.46
CA ALA A 138 -2.18 -6.41 -12.55
C ALA A 138 -2.86 -6.09 -13.90
N SER A 139 -3.79 -5.12 -13.91
CA SER A 139 -4.37 -4.58 -15.15
C SER A 139 -3.39 -3.71 -15.94
N PHE A 140 -2.31 -3.25 -15.31
CA PHE A 140 -1.27 -2.45 -15.95
C PHE A 140 -0.16 -3.35 -16.52
N ALA A 141 0.24 -3.10 -17.77
CA ALA A 141 1.26 -3.90 -18.45
C ALA A 141 2.60 -3.95 -17.69
N ARG A 142 2.97 -2.83 -17.05
CA ARG A 142 4.12 -2.73 -16.14
C ARG A 142 3.59 -2.51 -14.72
N ASN A 143 3.79 -3.49 -13.85
CA ASN A 143 3.37 -3.43 -12.45
C ASN A 143 4.31 -4.29 -11.57
N ASN A 144 4.31 -4.03 -10.27
CA ASN A 144 5.10 -4.73 -9.26
C ASN A 144 4.21 -5.54 -8.29
N VAL A 145 2.97 -5.83 -8.67
CA VAL A 145 2.01 -6.53 -7.82
C VAL A 145 1.93 -8.01 -8.19
N SER A 146 1.32 -8.82 -7.31
CA SER A 146 1.02 -10.22 -7.63
C SER A 146 0.08 -10.30 -8.83
N SER A 147 0.26 -11.32 -9.68
CA SER A 147 -0.61 -11.60 -10.83
C SER A 147 -2.05 -11.92 -10.44
N ALA A 148 -2.33 -12.14 -9.16
CA ALA A 148 -3.68 -12.32 -8.62
C ALA A 148 -4.43 -10.99 -8.36
N ILE A 149 -3.76 -9.84 -8.36
CA ILE A 149 -4.35 -8.52 -8.04
C ILE A 149 -4.98 -7.91 -9.29
N ILE A 150 -6.03 -8.57 -9.79
CA ILE A 150 -6.67 -8.32 -11.10
C ILE A 150 -7.97 -7.51 -11.02
N GLY A 151 -8.38 -7.05 -9.84
CA GLY A 151 -9.62 -6.27 -9.67
C GLY A 151 -10.90 -7.10 -9.80
N ASP A 152 -10.85 -8.41 -9.56
CA ASP A 152 -12.00 -9.30 -9.59
C ASP A 152 -13.08 -8.89 -8.59
N GLY A 153 -12.70 -8.52 -7.37
CA GLY A 153 -13.63 -8.02 -6.34
C GLY A 153 -14.32 -6.72 -6.74
N TYR A 154 -13.63 -5.81 -7.44
CA TYR A 154 -14.23 -4.59 -7.98
C TYR A 154 -15.32 -4.94 -8.99
N ALA A 155 -15.01 -5.82 -9.94
CA ALA A 155 -15.96 -6.25 -10.95
C ALA A 155 -17.16 -7.00 -10.34
N ILE A 156 -16.93 -7.84 -9.33
CA ILE A 156 -17.98 -8.60 -8.63
C ILE A 156 -18.89 -7.65 -7.84
N ALA A 157 -18.32 -6.70 -7.08
CA ALA A 157 -19.09 -5.71 -6.34
C ALA A 157 -19.97 -4.86 -7.27
N HIS A 158 -19.39 -4.38 -8.38
CA HIS A 158 -20.14 -3.60 -9.37
C HIS A 158 -21.28 -4.41 -10.01
N ARG A 159 -21.06 -5.68 -10.36
CA ARG A 159 -22.14 -6.56 -10.86
C ARG A 159 -23.24 -6.79 -9.82
N ALA A 160 -22.90 -6.76 -8.54
CA ALA A 160 -23.86 -6.87 -7.44
C ALA A 160 -24.60 -5.55 -7.14
N GLY A 161 -24.33 -4.47 -7.90
CA GLY A 161 -25.00 -3.18 -7.80
C GLY A 161 -24.31 -2.15 -6.92
N ALA A 162 -23.05 -2.38 -6.51
CA ALA A 162 -22.28 -1.38 -5.78
C ALA A 162 -21.64 -0.35 -6.73
N ASP A 163 -21.64 0.92 -6.33
CA ASP A 163 -20.86 1.95 -7.00
C ASP A 163 -19.38 1.80 -6.65
N LEU A 164 -18.52 2.04 -7.65
CA LEU A 164 -17.07 2.11 -7.47
C LEU A 164 -16.64 3.57 -7.50
N ILE A 165 -15.84 3.98 -6.51
CA ILE A 165 -15.37 5.36 -6.36
C ILE A 165 -13.86 5.43 -6.52
N GLY A 166 -13.36 6.51 -7.13
CA GLY A 166 -11.93 6.82 -7.23
C GLY A 166 -11.11 5.83 -8.07
N MET A 167 -11.75 5.16 -9.03
CA MET A 167 -11.10 4.16 -9.89
C MET A 167 -10.02 4.75 -10.81
N GLU A 168 -10.06 6.05 -11.05
CA GLU A 168 -9.10 6.82 -11.83
C GLU A 168 -7.80 7.13 -11.05
N PHE A 169 -7.82 7.06 -9.72
CA PHE A 169 -6.67 7.38 -8.89
C PHE A 169 -5.76 6.17 -8.71
N VAL A 170 -4.75 6.08 -9.59
CA VAL A 170 -3.76 4.99 -9.58
C VAL A 170 -2.39 5.53 -9.18
N MET A 171 -1.80 4.92 -8.16
CA MET A 171 -0.47 5.29 -7.68
C MET A 171 0.62 4.58 -8.49
N PHE A 172 1.58 5.36 -9.00
CA PHE A 172 2.81 4.84 -9.60
C PHE A 172 3.97 5.04 -8.62
N ASP A 173 4.67 3.97 -8.27
CA ASP A 173 5.85 4.08 -7.42
C ASP A 173 7.10 4.38 -8.28
N PRO A 174 7.85 5.46 -7.99
CA PRO A 174 9.04 5.82 -8.77
C PRO A 174 10.26 4.95 -8.46
N TYR A 175 10.22 4.15 -7.39
CA TYR A 175 11.35 3.34 -6.93
C TYR A 175 11.19 1.86 -7.28
N ILE A 176 11.01 1.59 -8.58
CA ILE A 176 10.97 0.24 -9.15
C ILE A 176 12.25 0.01 -9.95
N LEU A 177 12.96 -1.08 -9.65
CA LEU A 177 14.08 -1.53 -10.47
C LEU A 177 13.53 -2.24 -11.71
N ASP A 178 13.90 -1.71 -12.87
CA ASP A 178 13.59 -2.25 -14.18
C ASP A 178 14.89 -2.66 -14.88
N GLU A 179 15.29 -3.91 -14.67
CA GLU A 179 16.50 -4.48 -15.28
C GLU A 179 16.08 -5.50 -16.35
N PRO A 180 16.59 -5.40 -17.59
CA PRO A 180 16.25 -6.34 -18.65
C PRO A 180 16.42 -7.81 -18.24
N GLY A 181 15.34 -8.58 -18.35
CA GLY A 181 15.32 -10.01 -18.02
C GLY A 181 15.05 -10.34 -16.55
N LEU A 182 14.87 -9.33 -15.69
CA LEU A 182 14.41 -9.48 -14.30
C LEU A 182 12.95 -8.99 -14.17
N PRO A 183 12.18 -9.50 -13.20
CA PRO A 183 10.88 -8.92 -12.90
C PRO A 183 11.04 -7.51 -12.35
N LEU A 184 9.97 -6.71 -12.35
CA LEU A 184 9.98 -5.38 -11.74
C LEU A 184 10.09 -5.52 -10.22
N TRP A 185 11.22 -5.08 -9.64
CA TRP A 185 11.47 -5.21 -8.20
C TRP A 185 11.19 -3.90 -7.48
N TYR A 186 10.39 -3.96 -6.42
CA TYR A 186 10.21 -2.82 -5.53
C TYR A 186 11.49 -2.57 -4.74
N VAL A 187 12.03 -1.36 -4.86
CA VAL A 187 13.17 -0.94 -4.05
C VAL A 187 12.65 -0.50 -2.68
N LEU A 188 12.79 -1.39 -1.70
CA LEU A 188 12.47 -1.11 -0.30
C LEU A 188 13.18 0.17 0.17
N PRO A 189 12.64 0.89 1.18
CA PRO A 189 13.35 1.97 1.84
C PRO A 189 14.73 1.49 2.34
N CYS A 190 15.76 1.85 1.58
CA CYS A 190 17.13 1.43 1.79
C CYS A 190 18.07 2.60 1.49
N PHE A 191 19.37 2.40 1.68
CA PHE A 191 20.37 3.44 1.39
C PHE A 191 20.24 4.01 -0.03
N ALA A 192 19.88 3.21 -1.03
CA ALA A 192 19.68 3.71 -2.39
C ALA A 192 18.51 4.69 -2.50
N ARG A 193 17.39 4.44 -1.79
CA ARG A 193 16.24 5.36 -1.78
C ARG A 193 16.50 6.61 -0.95
N LEU A 194 17.24 6.48 0.15
CA LEU A 194 17.53 7.58 1.05
C LEU A 194 18.67 8.47 0.55
N TYR A 195 19.76 7.91 0.05
CA TYR A 195 20.97 8.66 -0.32
C TYR A 195 21.22 8.70 -1.83
N GLY A 196 20.57 7.83 -2.60
CA GLY A 196 20.71 7.80 -4.05
C GLY A 196 20.31 9.12 -4.71
N LYS A 197 20.88 9.34 -5.89
CA LYS A 197 20.58 10.47 -6.77
C LYS A 197 19.88 9.88 -7.98
N LEU A 198 18.68 10.38 -8.29
CA LEU A 198 18.05 10.07 -9.57
C LEU A 198 18.74 10.92 -10.63
N VAL A 199 19.37 10.25 -11.59
CA VAL A 199 20.14 10.87 -12.66
C VAL A 199 19.56 10.45 -14.00
N ASN A 200 19.56 11.38 -14.96
CA ASN A 200 19.14 11.09 -16.33
C ASN A 200 20.30 10.46 -17.15
N ALA A 201 20.06 10.11 -18.42
CA ALA A 201 21.08 9.55 -19.31
C ALA A 201 22.31 10.47 -19.55
N LYS A 202 22.21 11.77 -19.22
CA LYS A 202 23.33 12.73 -19.30
C LYS A 202 24.16 12.77 -18.01
N GLY A 203 23.77 12.03 -16.98
CA GLY A 203 24.39 12.04 -15.66
C GLY A 203 23.98 13.22 -14.78
N GLU A 204 22.91 13.94 -15.15
CA GLU A 204 22.43 15.10 -14.41
C GLU A 204 21.43 14.67 -13.34
N ALA A 205 21.63 15.11 -12.10
CA ALA A 205 20.64 14.95 -11.04
C ALA A 205 19.45 15.89 -11.32
N PHE A 206 18.31 15.33 -11.71
CA PHE A 206 17.21 16.13 -12.26
C PHE A 206 16.18 16.58 -11.24
N LEU A 207 16.03 15.89 -10.10
CA LEU A 207 15.04 16.24 -9.07
C LEU A 207 15.08 17.70 -8.57
N PRO A 208 16.24 18.38 -8.44
CA PRO A 208 16.27 19.80 -8.07
C PRO A 208 15.54 20.74 -9.03
N ASN A 209 15.22 20.30 -10.25
CA ASN A 209 14.43 21.07 -11.20
C ASN A 209 12.91 20.95 -10.95
N TYR A 210 12.47 19.98 -10.14
CA TYR A 210 11.06 19.65 -9.91
C TYR A 210 10.65 19.76 -8.45
N LEU A 211 11.59 19.67 -7.52
CA LEU A 211 11.38 19.76 -6.08
C LEU A 211 12.30 20.82 -5.47
N GLU A 212 11.78 21.58 -4.50
CA GLU A 212 12.60 22.50 -3.72
C GLU A 212 13.59 21.71 -2.86
N MET A 213 14.88 22.06 -2.97
CA MET A 213 15.95 21.43 -2.20
C MET A 213 16.40 22.35 -1.06
N VAL A 214 16.20 21.92 0.18
CA VAL A 214 16.54 22.70 1.39
C VAL A 214 17.93 22.32 1.96
N GLY A 215 18.48 21.18 1.55
CA GLY A 215 19.80 20.66 1.96
C GLY A 215 20.84 20.58 0.84
N THR A 216 21.87 19.77 1.06
CA THR A 216 22.92 19.46 0.08
C THR A 216 22.68 18.10 -0.59
N MET A 217 23.36 17.83 -1.69
CA MET A 217 23.18 16.57 -2.43
C MET A 217 23.72 15.33 -1.68
N GLU A 218 24.50 15.53 -0.61
CA GLU A 218 25.01 14.45 0.24
C GLU A 218 24.08 14.14 1.43
N ASP A 219 23.09 15.01 1.68
CA ASP A 219 22.11 14.78 2.72
C ASP A 219 21.10 13.69 2.30
N PRO A 220 20.53 12.94 3.27
CA PRO A 220 19.50 11.97 2.96
C PRO A 220 18.25 12.65 2.39
N PHE A 221 17.47 11.91 1.61
CA PHE A 221 16.29 12.39 0.87
C PHE A 221 15.33 13.20 1.76
N PRO A 222 14.97 12.74 2.99
CA PRO A 222 14.10 13.52 3.88
C PRO A 222 14.62 14.91 4.25
N VAL A 223 15.95 15.11 4.24
CA VAL A 223 16.59 16.41 4.51
C VAL A 223 16.64 17.26 3.24
N ARG A 224 16.83 16.62 2.07
CA ARG A 224 16.87 17.33 0.78
C ARG A 224 15.52 17.87 0.36
N TYR A 225 14.50 17.02 0.36
CA TYR A 225 13.22 17.27 -0.31
C TYR A 225 12.00 17.11 0.62
N GLY A 226 12.22 16.89 1.92
CA GLY A 226 11.16 16.51 2.84
C GLY A 226 10.78 15.04 2.71
N ALA A 227 9.70 14.66 3.40
CA ALA A 227 9.30 13.26 3.52
C ALA A 227 8.88 12.64 2.19
N LEU A 228 9.03 11.31 2.07
CA LEU A 228 8.56 10.52 0.90
C LEU A 228 7.05 10.26 0.96
N THR A 229 6.29 11.34 1.11
CA THR A 229 4.83 11.37 1.14
C THR A 229 4.25 11.13 -0.27
N PRO A 230 2.96 10.79 -0.39
CA PRO A 230 2.33 10.47 -1.69
C PRO A 230 2.52 11.56 -2.76
N ASP A 231 2.40 12.84 -2.40
CA ASP A 231 2.63 14.01 -3.25
C ASP A 231 4.07 14.07 -3.81
N VAL A 232 5.06 13.79 -2.96
CA VAL A 232 6.46 13.74 -3.37
C VAL A 232 6.70 12.56 -4.31
N ARG A 233 6.09 11.39 -4.05
CA ARG A 233 6.18 10.23 -4.94
C ARG A 233 5.56 10.52 -6.31
N GLU A 234 4.38 11.14 -6.34
CA GLU A 234 3.73 11.56 -7.60
C GLU A 234 4.63 12.52 -8.38
N THR A 235 5.19 13.53 -7.70
CA THR A 235 6.08 14.52 -8.31
C THR A 235 7.32 13.88 -8.90
N ILE A 236 7.96 12.93 -8.19
CA ILE A 236 9.11 12.18 -8.71
C ILE A 236 8.72 11.37 -9.93
N SER A 237 7.61 10.61 -9.89
CA SER A 237 7.14 9.80 -11.02
C SER A 237 6.89 10.66 -12.26
N ARG A 238 6.28 11.84 -12.08
CA ARG A 238 6.06 12.80 -13.17
C ARG A 238 7.35 13.43 -13.69
N ALA A 239 8.31 13.73 -12.80
CA ALA A 239 9.62 14.22 -13.19
C ALA A 239 10.37 13.19 -14.05
N MET A 240 10.39 11.92 -13.64
CA MET A 240 10.98 10.81 -14.43
C MET A 240 10.35 10.71 -15.82
N ALA A 241 9.01 10.71 -15.89
CA ALA A 241 8.31 10.67 -17.17
C ALA A 241 8.61 11.90 -18.05
N THR A 242 8.78 13.07 -17.44
CA THR A 242 9.12 14.31 -18.15
C THR A 242 10.55 14.26 -18.72
N GLU A 243 11.53 13.76 -17.96
CA GLU A 243 12.90 13.58 -18.46
C GLU A 243 12.96 12.67 -19.70
N ILE A 244 12.21 11.57 -19.68
CA ILE A 244 12.10 10.65 -20.83
C ILE A 244 11.39 11.34 -22.01
N TYR A 245 10.22 11.94 -21.76
CA TYR A 245 9.42 12.59 -22.80
C TYR A 245 10.18 13.72 -23.50
N GLU A 246 10.99 14.49 -22.76
CA GLU A 246 11.81 15.57 -23.30
C GLU A 246 13.15 15.10 -23.87
N GLY A 247 13.36 13.78 -24.01
CA GLY A 247 14.51 13.16 -24.65
C GLY A 247 15.82 13.30 -23.87
N ARG A 248 15.74 13.52 -22.55
CA ARG A 248 16.90 13.56 -21.66
C ARG A 248 17.27 12.21 -21.07
N ASP A 249 16.38 11.23 -21.19
CA ASP A 249 16.62 9.85 -20.80
C ASP A 249 16.14 8.86 -21.87
N LYS A 250 16.38 7.56 -21.65
CA LYS A 250 15.89 6.46 -22.48
C LYS A 250 14.62 5.86 -21.89
N ASP A 251 13.76 5.34 -22.77
CA ASP A 251 12.63 4.46 -22.40
C ASP A 251 13.09 3.12 -21.83
#